data_AF-A0A386HRQ6-F1
#
_entry.id   AF-A0A386HRQ6-F1
#
_cell.length_a   1.000
_cell.length_b   1.000
_cell.length_c   1.000
_cell.angle_alpha   90.00
_cell.angle_beta   90.00
_cell.angle_gamma   90.00
#
_symmetry.space_group_name_H-M   'P 1'
#
loop_
_entity.id
_entity.type
_entity.pdbx_description
1 polymer ?
#
loop_
_entity_poly.entity_id
_entity_poly.type
_entity_poly.pdbx_seq_one_letter_code
_entity_poly.pdbx_strand_id
1 'polypeptide(L)'
;MTNAKIFWVDDEIESLTSQKLFLEQKGYEVATYTNGFEAIEAIKQHQPDIVLLDESMPGISGLETLSEIKAKFPLIPVVLITKNETENLMEEAIGSKISDYLIKPVNPNQVLLSLKKILDNKRLIAEKTVTDYQQEFRQLFTAVNDNPDYNGWMDIYKKLVFWELEMEKSNSPEMQEILHTQKQDANAEFFKFISKNYLSWIGDKVTDKPVMSNNLLKEKVLPLLEENVPIFFILIDNLRFDQWKIMQPLFADLFKIVNEDSYYSILPTATQYCRNAIFSGMMPSEIEKKFPNHWKNDEEEGGKNLYEEDFLSSFMGRLQKKDLKFSYTKVVTNHEAQHLVGHIHDMLNNDLNVIVYNFVDMLSHSRTELEVMKELAGDEIGYRSITKSWFEHSSLKQALRKIADKKIKLVITTDHGSVQVRTPYKVVGDKQTTSNLRYKHGRNLNFNVKDVLAFKNPRDAGLPSPNVNSSFVFAKEDGYLCYPNNYNYYVNYFKNTFQHGGVSLEEMIVPVIQMESK
;
A
#
# COMPACT_ATOMS: atom_id res chain seq x y z
N MET A 1 -3.59 -19.55 -31.23
CA MET A 1 -3.09 -20.15 -29.97
C MET A 1 -1.93 -21.04 -30.35
N THR A 2 -0.74 -20.79 -29.82
CA THR A 2 0.37 -21.73 -29.89
C THR A 2 0.04 -22.90 -28.96
N ASN A 3 0.03 -24.12 -29.49
CA ASN A 3 -0.16 -25.33 -28.68
C ASN A 3 1.06 -25.48 -27.76
N ALA A 4 0.87 -25.43 -26.44
CA ALA A 4 1.98 -25.56 -25.51
C ALA A 4 2.63 -26.95 -25.62
N LYS A 5 3.96 -26.99 -25.64
CA LYS A 5 4.77 -28.18 -25.85
C LYS A 5 5.15 -28.82 -24.52
N ILE A 6 4.75 -30.07 -24.34
CA ILE A 6 4.98 -30.88 -23.15
C ILE A 6 6.01 -31.94 -23.48
N PHE A 7 7.06 -32.03 -22.67
CA PHE A 7 7.95 -33.19 -22.68
C PHE A 7 7.53 -34.13 -21.56
N TRP A 8 7.09 -35.34 -21.89
CA TRP A 8 6.76 -36.38 -20.92
C TRP A 8 7.87 -37.43 -20.90
N VAL A 9 8.58 -37.53 -19.80
CA VAL A 9 9.72 -38.41 -19.60
C VAL A 9 9.35 -39.48 -18.58
N ASP A 10 9.18 -40.72 -19.04
CA ASP A 10 8.77 -41.88 -18.23
C ASP A 10 9.25 -43.16 -18.92
N ASP A 11 9.82 -44.10 -18.19
CA ASP A 11 10.35 -45.35 -18.76
C ASP A 11 9.22 -46.32 -19.18
N GLU A 12 8.03 -46.16 -18.62
CA GLU A 12 6.81 -46.92 -18.93
C GLU A 12 5.86 -46.12 -19.84
N ILE A 13 6.37 -45.25 -20.71
CA ILE A 13 5.54 -44.30 -21.50
C ILE A 13 4.42 -44.95 -22.31
N GLU A 14 4.59 -46.20 -22.76
CA GLU A 14 3.55 -46.95 -23.49
C GLU A 14 2.27 -47.10 -22.67
N SER A 15 2.40 -47.22 -21.34
CA SER A 15 1.28 -47.30 -20.39
C SER A 15 0.51 -45.97 -20.25
N LEU A 16 1.10 -44.86 -20.70
CA LEU A 16 0.56 -43.50 -20.59
C LEU A 16 -0.10 -42.99 -21.87
N THR A 17 -0.31 -43.88 -22.85
CA THR A 17 -0.91 -43.55 -24.15
C THR A 17 -2.28 -42.86 -24.01
N SER A 18 -3.10 -43.28 -23.04
CA SER A 18 -4.42 -42.70 -22.83
C SER A 18 -4.36 -41.25 -22.33
N GLN A 19 -3.40 -40.95 -21.45
CA GLN A 19 -3.15 -39.61 -20.92
C GLN A 19 -2.57 -38.71 -22.01
N LYS A 20 -1.62 -39.21 -22.79
CA LYS A 20 -1.06 -38.49 -23.95
C LYS A 20 -2.15 -38.08 -24.92
N LEU A 21 -2.97 -39.03 -25.38
CA LEU A 21 -4.04 -38.76 -26.33
C LEU A 21 -5.06 -37.77 -25.77
N PHE A 22 -5.38 -37.86 -24.48
CA PHE A 22 -6.25 -36.89 -23.82
C PHE A 22 -5.66 -35.47 -23.84
N LEU A 23 -4.37 -35.30 -23.58
CA LEU A 23 -3.71 -33.99 -23.63
C LEU A 23 -3.64 -33.44 -25.08
N GLU A 24 -3.35 -34.29 -26.06
CA GLU A 24 -3.36 -33.91 -27.48
C GLU A 24 -4.77 -33.44 -27.92
N GLN A 25 -5.84 -34.11 -27.49
CA GLN A 25 -7.22 -33.68 -27.71
C GLN A 25 -7.56 -32.33 -27.04
N LYS A 26 -6.84 -31.96 -25.98
CA LYS A 26 -6.97 -30.64 -25.32
C LYS A 26 -6.11 -29.56 -25.97
N GLY A 27 -5.37 -29.87 -27.04
CA GLY A 27 -4.58 -28.92 -27.82
C GLY A 27 -3.13 -28.76 -27.36
N TYR A 28 -2.61 -29.69 -26.56
CA TYR A 28 -1.17 -29.71 -26.21
C TYR A 28 -0.37 -30.52 -27.23
N GLU A 29 0.88 -30.12 -27.50
CA GLU A 29 1.83 -30.94 -28.25
C GLU A 29 2.63 -31.78 -27.25
N VAL A 30 2.50 -33.11 -27.29
CA VAL A 30 3.15 -34.00 -26.32
C VAL A 30 4.27 -34.80 -26.99
N ALA A 31 5.51 -34.43 -26.70
CA ALA A 31 6.69 -35.21 -27.06
C ALA A 31 7.06 -36.13 -25.88
N THR A 32 7.40 -37.37 -26.18
CA THR A 32 7.65 -38.41 -25.17
C THR A 32 9.07 -38.93 -25.24
N TYR A 33 9.68 -39.17 -24.08
CA TYR A 33 11.04 -39.71 -23.93
C TYR A 33 11.03 -40.81 -22.88
N THR A 34 11.86 -41.83 -23.05
CA THR A 34 11.90 -43.00 -22.14
C THR A 34 13.03 -42.95 -21.12
N ASN A 35 13.89 -41.94 -21.19
CA ASN A 35 14.99 -41.74 -20.26
C ASN A 35 15.43 -40.27 -20.17
N GLY A 36 16.11 -39.92 -19.07
CA GLY A 36 16.55 -38.55 -18.80
C GLY A 36 17.58 -37.99 -19.78
N PHE A 37 18.49 -38.81 -20.32
CA PHE A 37 19.52 -38.35 -21.26
C PHE A 37 18.90 -37.86 -22.58
N GLU A 38 17.99 -38.64 -23.17
CA GLU A 38 17.28 -38.26 -24.39
C GLU A 38 16.47 -36.98 -24.18
N ALA A 39 15.78 -36.87 -23.04
CA ALA A 39 15.02 -35.67 -22.71
C ALA A 39 15.91 -34.43 -22.62
N ILE A 40 17.08 -34.52 -21.96
CA ILE A 40 18.02 -33.40 -21.81
C ILE A 40 18.60 -32.98 -23.18
N GLU A 41 18.97 -33.94 -24.04
CA GLU A 41 19.43 -33.62 -25.39
C GLU A 41 18.33 -33.00 -26.25
N ALA A 42 17.09 -33.49 -26.12
CA ALA A 42 15.96 -32.90 -26.82
C ALA A 42 15.66 -31.48 -26.36
N ILE A 43 15.73 -31.19 -25.04
CA ILE A 43 15.52 -29.85 -24.48
C ILE A 43 16.55 -28.85 -25.03
N LYS A 44 17.80 -29.28 -25.25
CA LYS A 44 18.84 -28.44 -25.86
C LYS A 44 18.48 -28.01 -27.29
N GLN A 45 17.81 -28.88 -28.04
CA GLN A 45 17.43 -28.59 -29.43
C GLN A 45 16.11 -27.83 -29.52
N HIS A 46 15.15 -28.20 -28.68
CA HIS A 46 13.79 -27.65 -28.68
C HIS A 46 13.29 -27.54 -27.23
N GLN A 47 13.23 -26.32 -26.68
CA GLN A 47 12.76 -26.12 -25.32
C GLN A 47 11.24 -26.37 -25.21
N PRO A 48 10.80 -27.26 -24.31
CA PRO A 48 9.38 -27.40 -23.98
C PRO A 48 8.90 -26.27 -23.08
N ASP A 49 7.59 -26.04 -23.06
CA ASP A 49 6.95 -25.14 -22.11
C ASP A 49 6.87 -25.76 -20.70
N ILE A 50 6.88 -27.10 -20.60
CA ILE A 50 6.87 -27.85 -19.35
C ILE A 50 7.38 -29.28 -19.53
N VAL A 51 7.98 -29.83 -18.47
CA VAL A 51 8.42 -31.22 -18.39
C VAL A 51 7.59 -31.97 -17.34
N LEU A 52 6.98 -33.09 -17.73
CA LEU A 52 6.44 -34.10 -16.83
C LEU A 52 7.51 -35.18 -16.68
N LEU A 53 8.04 -35.38 -15.47
CA LEU A 53 9.21 -36.21 -15.24
C LEU A 53 8.91 -37.29 -14.23
N ASP A 54 9.05 -38.55 -14.61
CA ASP A 54 9.01 -39.65 -13.65
C ASP A 54 10.21 -39.61 -12.72
N GLU A 55 9.97 -39.86 -11.44
CA GLU A 55 11.01 -39.92 -10.40
C GLU A 55 11.92 -41.13 -10.60
N SER A 56 11.33 -42.28 -10.93
CA SER A 56 11.99 -43.58 -10.90
C SER A 56 12.18 -44.14 -12.31
N MET A 57 13.29 -43.80 -12.96
CA MET A 57 13.65 -44.32 -14.29
C MET A 57 15.00 -45.07 -14.26
N PRO A 58 15.20 -46.10 -15.10
CA PRO A 58 16.48 -46.77 -15.28
C PRO A 58 17.57 -45.84 -15.83
N GLY A 59 18.81 -46.03 -15.39
CA GLY A 59 19.94 -45.21 -15.81
C GLY A 59 20.13 -43.98 -14.93
N ILE A 60 20.02 -42.78 -15.51
CA ILE A 60 19.98 -41.53 -14.73
C ILE A 60 18.60 -41.39 -14.09
N SER A 61 18.56 -41.19 -12.78
CA SER A 61 17.30 -41.07 -12.05
C SER A 61 16.52 -39.82 -12.45
N GLY A 62 15.21 -39.79 -12.16
CA GLY A 62 14.39 -38.59 -12.37
C GLY A 62 14.90 -37.38 -11.57
N LEU A 63 15.42 -37.60 -10.35
CA LEU A 63 15.96 -36.53 -9.50
C LEU A 63 17.29 -35.95 -10.03
N GLU A 64 18.17 -36.80 -10.57
CA GLU A 64 19.39 -36.35 -11.25
C GLU A 64 19.04 -35.61 -12.53
N THR A 65 18.08 -36.12 -13.30
CA THR A 65 17.56 -35.48 -14.52
C THR A 65 16.99 -34.09 -14.20
N LEU A 66 16.18 -33.97 -13.14
CA LEU A 66 15.66 -32.69 -12.65
C LEU A 66 16.79 -31.72 -12.32
N SER A 67 17.82 -32.19 -11.62
CA SER A 67 18.97 -31.36 -11.23
C SER A 67 19.74 -30.86 -12.45
N GLU A 68 19.94 -31.70 -13.45
CA GLU A 68 20.56 -31.29 -14.72
C GLU A 68 19.72 -30.29 -15.50
N ILE A 69 18.40 -30.53 -15.62
CA ILE A 69 17.48 -29.61 -16.27
C ILE A 69 17.51 -28.27 -15.56
N LYS A 70 17.45 -28.22 -14.22
CA LYS A 70 17.46 -26.96 -13.49
C LYS A 70 18.81 -26.25 -13.51
N ALA A 71 19.92 -26.97 -13.63
CA ALA A 71 21.25 -26.36 -13.77
C ALA A 71 21.43 -25.69 -15.14
N LYS A 72 20.93 -26.31 -16.23
CA LYS A 72 21.12 -25.81 -17.61
C LYS A 72 19.96 -24.93 -18.08
N PHE A 73 18.75 -25.19 -17.59
CA PHE A 73 17.48 -24.59 -18.01
C PHE A 73 16.58 -24.25 -16.80
N PRO A 74 17.00 -23.33 -15.92
CA PRO A 74 16.33 -23.08 -14.64
C PRO A 74 14.86 -22.66 -14.77
N LEU A 75 14.50 -22.01 -15.88
CA LEU A 75 13.16 -21.47 -16.13
C LEU A 75 12.14 -22.51 -16.58
N ILE A 76 12.56 -23.69 -17.07
CA ILE A 76 11.62 -24.70 -17.55
C ILE A 76 10.90 -25.31 -16.34
N PRO A 77 9.56 -25.18 -16.22
CA PRO A 77 8.84 -25.80 -15.12
C PRO A 77 8.88 -27.33 -15.24
N VAL A 78 9.05 -28.00 -14.10
CA VAL A 78 9.11 -29.46 -14.03
C VAL A 78 8.07 -29.94 -13.02
N VAL A 79 7.18 -30.83 -13.45
CA VAL A 79 6.25 -31.55 -12.59
C VAL A 79 6.79 -32.95 -12.37
N LEU A 80 7.08 -33.28 -11.12
CA LEU A 80 7.59 -34.59 -10.77
C LEU A 80 6.43 -35.58 -10.62
N ILE A 81 6.55 -36.77 -11.21
CA ILE A 81 5.59 -37.86 -11.08
C ILE A 81 6.22 -38.94 -10.21
N THR A 82 5.61 -39.29 -9.08
CA THR A 82 6.20 -40.16 -8.06
C THR A 82 5.26 -41.28 -7.64
N LYS A 83 5.81 -42.41 -7.17
CA LYS A 83 5.07 -43.50 -6.50
C LYS A 83 5.02 -43.32 -4.97
N ASN A 84 5.78 -42.37 -4.41
CA ASN A 84 5.95 -42.17 -2.97
C ASN A 84 5.03 -41.05 -2.46
N GLU A 85 4.24 -41.33 -1.43
CA GLU A 85 3.32 -40.35 -0.80
C GLU A 85 3.99 -39.51 0.32
N THR A 86 5.30 -39.65 0.54
CA THR A 86 5.96 -39.17 1.76
C THR A 86 6.32 -37.68 1.75
N GLU A 87 5.98 -36.96 2.84
CA GLU A 87 6.36 -35.56 3.14
C GLU A 87 7.87 -35.28 3.03
N ASN A 88 8.73 -36.29 3.22
CA ASN A 88 10.20 -36.15 3.19
C ASN A 88 10.73 -35.58 1.86
N LEU A 89 10.07 -35.84 0.73
CA LEU A 89 10.45 -35.27 -0.59
C LEU A 89 10.28 -33.74 -0.62
N MET A 90 9.38 -33.17 0.18
CA MET A 90 9.18 -31.72 0.31
C MET A 90 10.18 -31.07 1.29
N GLU A 91 10.67 -31.82 2.29
CA GLU A 91 11.68 -31.34 3.24
C GLU A 91 13.11 -31.39 2.65
N GLU A 92 13.37 -32.29 1.72
CA GLU A 92 14.61 -32.32 0.96
C GLU A 92 14.69 -31.13 -0.04
N ALA A 93 15.91 -30.72 -0.40
CA ALA A 93 16.23 -29.57 -1.26
C ALA A 93 15.67 -29.61 -2.71
N ILE A 94 14.65 -30.45 -2.94
CA ILE A 94 13.92 -30.71 -4.17
C ILE A 94 12.70 -29.78 -4.29
N GLY A 95 12.05 -29.43 -3.17
CA GLY A 95 10.84 -28.59 -3.17
C GLY A 95 11.02 -27.23 -3.87
N SER A 96 12.22 -26.63 -3.78
CA SER A 96 12.53 -25.37 -4.46
C SER A 96 12.83 -25.52 -5.97
N LYS A 97 12.94 -26.75 -6.48
CA LYS A 97 13.34 -27.06 -7.86
C LYS A 97 12.19 -27.58 -8.72
N ILE A 98 11.04 -27.93 -8.16
CA ILE A 98 9.87 -28.42 -8.90
C ILE A 98 8.74 -27.38 -8.90
N SER A 99 7.88 -27.42 -9.92
CA SER A 99 6.71 -26.54 -10.03
C SER A 99 5.44 -27.18 -9.46
N ASP A 100 5.37 -28.51 -9.45
CA ASP A 100 4.29 -29.30 -8.85
C ASP A 100 4.76 -30.77 -8.75
N TYR A 101 3.97 -31.62 -8.11
CA TYR A 101 4.14 -33.07 -8.20
C TYR A 101 2.80 -33.80 -8.33
N LEU A 102 2.83 -35.01 -8.88
CA LEU A 102 1.69 -35.89 -9.06
C LEU A 102 2.03 -37.31 -8.58
N ILE A 103 1.07 -37.98 -7.96
CA ILE A 103 1.25 -39.34 -7.44
C ILE A 103 0.71 -40.34 -8.48
N LYS A 104 1.47 -41.40 -8.78
CA LYS A 104 1.03 -42.51 -9.64
C LYS A 104 -0.02 -43.36 -8.88
N PRO A 105 -1.09 -43.84 -9.54
CA PRO A 105 -1.38 -43.74 -10.98
C PRO A 105 -1.92 -42.35 -11.38
N VAL A 106 -1.32 -41.77 -12.43
CA VAL A 106 -1.66 -40.41 -12.87
C VAL A 106 -2.97 -40.36 -13.66
N ASN A 107 -3.96 -39.64 -13.11
CA ASN A 107 -5.24 -39.39 -13.77
C ASN A 107 -5.09 -38.30 -14.85
N PRO A 108 -5.59 -38.50 -16.09
CA PRO A 108 -5.51 -37.48 -17.15
C PRO A 108 -6.02 -36.08 -16.73
N ASN A 109 -7.07 -36.01 -15.90
CA ASN A 109 -7.61 -34.75 -15.39
C ASN A 109 -6.68 -34.09 -14.36
N GLN A 110 -6.00 -34.86 -13.52
CA GLN A 110 -5.02 -34.31 -12.57
C GLN A 110 -3.82 -33.71 -13.30
N VAL A 111 -3.32 -34.40 -14.32
CA VAL A 111 -2.24 -33.89 -15.19
C VAL A 111 -2.69 -32.58 -15.86
N LEU A 112 -3.89 -32.55 -16.44
CA LEU A 112 -4.44 -31.33 -17.05
C LEU A 112 -4.58 -30.16 -16.06
N LEU A 113 -5.02 -30.43 -14.82
CA LEU A 113 -5.14 -29.39 -13.78
C LEU A 113 -3.78 -28.81 -13.41
N SER A 114 -2.76 -29.65 -13.23
CA SER A 114 -1.39 -29.20 -12.94
C SER A 114 -0.81 -28.39 -14.11
N LEU A 115 -1.01 -28.87 -15.35
CA LEU A 115 -0.60 -28.14 -16.57
C LEU A 115 -1.27 -26.76 -16.66
N LYS A 116 -2.59 -26.66 -16.43
CA LYS A 116 -3.30 -25.37 -16.44
C LYS A 116 -2.81 -24.43 -15.34
N LYS A 117 -2.55 -24.95 -14.13
CA LYS A 117 -2.01 -24.19 -12.99
C LYS A 117 -0.62 -23.63 -13.28
N ILE A 118 0.17 -24.26 -14.15
CA ILE A 118 1.53 -23.81 -14.46
C ILE A 118 1.57 -22.96 -15.73
N LEU A 119 0.91 -23.42 -16.80
CA LEU A 119 0.96 -22.82 -18.13
C LEU A 119 -0.07 -21.70 -18.34
N ASP A 120 -1.30 -21.88 -17.83
CA ASP A 120 -2.44 -21.00 -18.13
C ASP A 120 -2.79 -20.04 -16.98
N ASN A 121 -2.17 -20.19 -15.81
CA ASN A 121 -2.62 -19.53 -14.58
C ASN A 121 -2.63 -17.99 -14.68
N LYS A 122 -1.61 -17.39 -15.29
CA LYS A 122 -1.60 -15.93 -15.52
C LYS A 122 -2.73 -15.47 -16.45
N ARG A 123 -3.03 -16.25 -17.49
CA ARG A 123 -4.10 -15.94 -18.46
C ARG A 123 -5.49 -16.15 -17.87
N LEU A 124 -5.73 -17.27 -17.19
CA LEU A 124 -7.02 -17.58 -16.57
C LEU A 124 -7.34 -16.62 -15.42
N ILE A 125 -6.35 -16.25 -14.61
CA ILE A 125 -6.50 -15.21 -13.60
C ILE A 125 -6.84 -13.89 -14.30
N ALA A 126 -6.10 -13.50 -15.34
CA ALA A 126 -6.39 -12.26 -16.06
C ALA A 126 -7.82 -12.23 -16.65
N GLU A 127 -8.25 -13.26 -17.37
CA GLU A 127 -9.59 -13.36 -17.97
C GLU A 127 -10.70 -13.29 -16.91
N LYS A 128 -10.50 -13.98 -15.77
CA LYS A 128 -11.45 -13.95 -14.65
C LYS A 128 -11.48 -12.58 -13.97
N THR A 129 -10.32 -12.01 -13.65
CA THR A 129 -10.20 -10.69 -13.03
C THR A 129 -10.88 -9.61 -13.87
N VAL A 130 -10.71 -9.64 -15.20
CA VAL A 130 -11.41 -8.72 -16.12
C VAL A 130 -12.93 -8.92 -16.06
N THR A 131 -13.39 -10.17 -16.10
CA THR A 131 -14.82 -10.49 -16.03
C THR A 131 -15.45 -10.03 -14.71
N ASP A 132 -14.80 -10.31 -13.58
CA ASP A 132 -15.28 -9.96 -12.25
C ASP A 132 -15.31 -8.43 -12.08
N TYR A 133 -14.28 -7.71 -12.58
CA TYR A 133 -14.28 -6.25 -12.55
C TYR A 133 -15.33 -5.62 -13.45
N GLN A 134 -15.65 -6.19 -14.63
CA GLN A 134 -16.76 -5.68 -15.44
C GLN A 134 -18.11 -5.74 -14.72
N GLN A 135 -18.31 -6.71 -13.82
CA GLN A 135 -19.48 -6.77 -12.97
C GLN A 135 -19.43 -5.70 -11.88
N GLU A 136 -18.27 -5.56 -11.22
CA GLU A 136 -18.12 -4.57 -10.14
C GLU A 136 -18.11 -3.12 -10.65
N PHE A 137 -17.64 -2.88 -11.88
CA PHE A 137 -17.57 -1.55 -12.48
C PHE A 137 -18.92 -0.82 -12.40
N ARG A 138 -20.02 -1.53 -12.71
CA ARG A 138 -21.38 -0.98 -12.61
C ARG A 138 -21.77 -0.68 -11.16
N GLN A 139 -21.40 -1.55 -10.22
CA GLN A 139 -21.72 -1.35 -8.81
C GLN A 139 -20.98 -0.14 -8.24
N LEU A 140 -19.68 -0.01 -8.56
CA LEU A 140 -18.87 1.15 -8.17
C LEU A 140 -19.39 2.44 -8.80
N PHE A 141 -19.74 2.41 -10.09
CA PHE A 141 -20.35 3.56 -10.75
C PHE A 141 -21.65 4.00 -10.04
N THR A 142 -22.54 3.06 -9.70
CA THR A 142 -23.75 3.38 -8.94
C THR A 142 -23.42 3.93 -7.54
N ALA A 143 -22.52 3.27 -6.80
CA ALA A 143 -22.15 3.67 -5.45
C ALA A 143 -21.58 5.09 -5.38
N VAL A 144 -20.74 5.48 -6.35
CA VAL A 144 -20.18 6.84 -6.46
C VAL A 144 -21.27 7.88 -6.71
N ASN A 145 -22.30 7.55 -7.49
CA ASN A 145 -23.34 8.49 -7.90
C ASN A 145 -24.57 8.51 -6.98
N ASP A 146 -24.70 7.58 -6.04
CA ASP A 146 -25.85 7.46 -5.12
C ASP A 146 -25.67 8.25 -3.81
N ASN A 147 -25.02 9.42 -3.90
CA ASN A 147 -24.72 10.32 -2.77
C ASN A 147 -24.16 9.60 -1.52
N PRO A 148 -23.03 8.89 -1.63
CA PRO A 148 -22.46 8.17 -0.50
C PRO A 148 -22.11 9.11 0.66
N ASP A 149 -22.33 8.64 1.88
CA ASP A 149 -21.85 9.31 3.09
C ASP A 149 -20.34 9.07 3.29
N TYR A 150 -19.78 9.53 4.41
CA TYR A 150 -18.34 9.39 4.66
C TYR A 150 -17.91 7.93 4.82
N ASN A 151 -18.78 7.01 5.26
CA ASN A 151 -18.47 5.58 5.33
C ASN A 151 -18.53 4.95 3.93
N GLY A 152 -19.54 5.30 3.13
CA GLY A 152 -19.68 4.86 1.75
C GLY A 152 -18.45 5.23 0.91
N TRP A 153 -17.88 6.43 1.11
CA TRP A 153 -16.63 6.81 0.45
C TRP A 153 -15.42 6.00 0.91
N MET A 154 -15.34 5.60 2.19
CA MET A 154 -14.29 4.69 2.65
C MET A 154 -14.40 3.33 1.94
N ASP A 155 -15.61 2.79 1.83
CA ASP A 155 -15.85 1.50 1.17
C ASP A 155 -15.56 1.56 -0.35
N ILE A 156 -15.99 2.62 -1.02
CA ILE A 156 -15.68 2.88 -2.43
C ILE A 156 -14.16 2.91 -2.62
N TYR A 157 -13.43 3.65 -1.79
CA TYR A 157 -11.97 3.75 -1.92
C TYR A 157 -11.28 2.39 -1.70
N LYS A 158 -11.69 1.63 -0.68
CA LYS A 158 -11.17 0.27 -0.43
C LYS A 158 -11.40 -0.65 -1.63
N LYS A 159 -12.58 -0.59 -2.27
CA LYS A 159 -12.89 -1.37 -3.48
C LYS A 159 -12.07 -0.94 -4.70
N LEU A 160 -11.90 0.36 -4.91
CA LEU A 160 -11.05 0.89 -6.00
C LEU A 160 -9.60 0.42 -5.85
N VAL A 161 -9.06 0.48 -4.62
CA VAL A 161 -7.72 -0.04 -4.32
C VAL A 161 -7.64 -1.55 -4.53
N PHE A 162 -8.65 -2.31 -4.11
CA PHE A 162 -8.68 -3.76 -4.34
C PHE A 162 -8.56 -4.08 -5.84
N TRP A 163 -9.38 -3.45 -6.69
CA TRP A 163 -9.33 -3.70 -8.12
C TRP A 163 -8.06 -3.19 -8.78
N GLU A 164 -7.47 -2.10 -8.28
CA GLU A 164 -6.15 -1.64 -8.75
C GLU A 164 -5.09 -2.72 -8.57
N LEU A 165 -5.04 -3.33 -7.38
CA LEU A 165 -4.08 -4.39 -7.08
C LEU A 165 -4.37 -5.69 -7.84
N GLU A 166 -5.64 -6.02 -8.09
CA GLU A 166 -5.98 -7.19 -8.92
C GLU A 166 -5.68 -6.97 -10.40
N MET A 167 -5.88 -5.75 -10.93
CA MET A 167 -5.57 -5.40 -12.32
C MET A 167 -4.06 -5.33 -12.60
N GLU A 168 -3.24 -5.00 -11.61
CA GLU A 168 -1.78 -5.12 -11.75
C GLU A 168 -1.35 -6.56 -12.03
N LYS A 169 -2.04 -7.56 -11.45
CA LYS A 169 -1.71 -8.98 -11.64
C LYS A 169 -2.13 -9.50 -13.02
N SER A 170 -3.17 -8.93 -13.62
CA SER A 170 -3.72 -9.39 -14.90
C SER A 170 -2.93 -8.91 -16.13
N ASN A 171 -2.09 -7.88 -15.97
CA ASN A 171 -1.26 -7.28 -17.02
C ASN A 171 -2.05 -6.91 -18.31
N SER A 172 -3.28 -6.39 -18.15
CA SER A 172 -4.12 -5.87 -19.24
C SER A 172 -4.12 -4.32 -19.22
N PRO A 173 -3.38 -3.65 -20.13
CA PRO A 173 -3.27 -2.20 -20.15
C PRO A 173 -4.61 -1.48 -20.37
N GLU A 174 -5.48 -2.03 -21.22
CA GLU A 174 -6.78 -1.42 -21.55
C GLU A 174 -7.69 -1.34 -20.31
N MET A 175 -7.67 -2.39 -19.49
CA MET A 175 -8.48 -2.46 -18.27
C MET A 175 -7.90 -1.57 -17.17
N GLN A 176 -6.57 -1.42 -17.11
CA GLN A 176 -5.92 -0.46 -16.23
C GLN A 176 -6.32 0.98 -16.58
N GLU A 177 -6.44 1.33 -17.86
CA GLU A 177 -6.90 2.65 -18.29
C GLU A 177 -8.37 2.91 -17.93
N ILE A 178 -9.24 1.91 -18.08
CA ILE A 178 -10.65 1.99 -17.64
C ILE A 178 -10.73 2.23 -16.13
N LEU A 179 -9.97 1.47 -15.33
CA LEU A 179 -9.93 1.67 -13.88
C LEU A 179 -9.35 3.05 -13.50
N HIS A 180 -8.31 3.50 -14.20
CA HIS A 180 -7.77 4.84 -13.99
C HIS A 180 -8.83 5.93 -14.20
N THR A 181 -9.62 5.80 -15.27
CA THR A 181 -10.73 6.72 -15.57
C THR A 181 -11.80 6.68 -14.47
N GLN A 182 -12.17 5.48 -13.99
CA GLN A 182 -13.11 5.33 -12.88
C GLN A 182 -12.60 5.98 -11.58
N LYS A 183 -11.30 5.86 -11.28
CA LYS A 183 -10.67 6.55 -10.12
C LYS A 183 -10.71 8.08 -10.28
N GLN A 184 -10.53 8.61 -11.50
CA GLN A 184 -10.64 10.05 -11.77
C GLN A 184 -12.08 10.53 -11.54
N ASP A 185 -13.07 9.82 -12.06
CA ASP A 185 -14.49 10.14 -11.85
C ASP A 185 -14.86 10.08 -10.35
N ALA A 186 -14.40 9.05 -9.63
CA ALA A 186 -14.61 8.93 -8.19
C ALA A 186 -13.97 10.09 -7.42
N ASN A 187 -12.75 10.51 -7.79
CA ASN A 187 -12.08 11.67 -7.17
C ASN A 187 -12.83 12.99 -7.44
N ALA A 188 -13.42 13.16 -8.63
CA ALA A 188 -14.21 14.35 -8.96
C ALA A 188 -15.51 14.42 -8.12
N GLU A 189 -16.22 13.30 -7.94
CA GLU A 189 -17.39 13.25 -7.07
C GLU A 189 -17.01 13.35 -5.58
N PHE A 190 -15.89 12.75 -5.17
CA PHE A 190 -15.35 12.89 -3.81
C PHE A 190 -15.00 14.34 -3.48
N PHE A 191 -14.39 15.06 -4.42
CA PHE A 191 -14.10 16.49 -4.26
C PHE A 191 -15.37 17.31 -4.01
N LYS A 192 -16.46 17.03 -4.75
CA LYS A 192 -17.76 17.68 -4.52
C LYS A 192 -18.32 17.32 -3.14
N PHE A 193 -18.21 16.06 -2.74
CA PHE A 193 -18.62 15.58 -1.42
C PHE A 193 -17.87 16.32 -0.31
N ILE A 194 -16.54 16.40 -0.35
CA ILE A 194 -15.73 17.13 0.63
C ILE A 194 -16.08 18.61 0.62
N SER A 195 -16.20 19.23 -0.56
CA SER A 195 -16.56 20.65 -0.69
C SER A 195 -17.90 21.00 -0.03
N LYS A 196 -18.86 20.07 -0.07
CA LYS A 196 -20.19 20.26 0.54
C LYS A 196 -20.20 19.98 2.05
N ASN A 197 -19.45 18.98 2.51
CA ASN A 197 -19.62 18.43 3.85
C ASN A 197 -18.52 18.82 4.84
N TYR A 198 -17.30 19.15 4.40
CA TYR A 198 -16.16 19.31 5.31
C TYR A 198 -16.40 20.34 6.43
N LEU A 199 -16.96 21.51 6.11
CA LEU A 199 -17.27 22.54 7.10
C LEU A 199 -18.27 22.06 8.15
N SER A 200 -19.20 21.17 7.79
CA SER A 200 -20.18 20.62 8.72
C SER A 200 -19.57 19.67 9.75
N TRP A 201 -18.36 19.15 9.51
CA TRP A 201 -17.64 18.27 10.43
C TRP A 201 -16.83 19.03 11.47
N ILE A 202 -16.64 20.34 11.30
CA ILE A 202 -15.83 21.17 12.17
C ILE A 202 -16.63 21.57 13.42
N GLY A 203 -16.03 21.35 14.59
CA GLY A 203 -16.59 21.70 15.89
C GLY A 203 -16.97 20.50 16.77
N ASP A 204 -16.89 20.70 18.09
CA ASP A 204 -17.02 19.64 19.09
C ASP A 204 -18.45 19.12 19.29
N LYS A 205 -19.46 19.90 18.91
CA LYS A 205 -20.88 19.56 19.10
C LYS A 205 -21.48 18.76 17.93
N VAL A 206 -20.72 18.54 16.86
CA VAL A 206 -21.15 17.78 15.70
C VAL A 206 -20.98 16.29 16.00
N THR A 207 -22.09 15.54 16.00
CA THR A 207 -22.11 14.10 16.28
C THR A 207 -22.06 13.23 15.04
N ASP A 208 -22.60 13.70 13.91
CA ASP A 208 -22.56 12.98 12.63
C ASP A 208 -21.38 13.48 11.79
N LYS A 209 -20.22 12.86 12.00
CA LYS A 209 -18.98 13.17 11.29
C LYS A 209 -18.05 11.96 11.28
N PRO A 210 -17.14 11.86 10.29
CA PRO A 210 -16.12 10.83 10.31
C PRO A 210 -15.16 11.01 11.49
N VAL A 211 -14.45 9.92 11.82
CA VAL A 211 -13.19 10.04 12.56
C VAL A 211 -12.20 10.79 11.68
N MET A 212 -11.62 11.85 12.22
CA MET A 212 -10.65 12.74 11.59
C MET A 212 -9.32 12.71 12.34
N SER A 213 -8.25 13.29 11.76
CA SER A 213 -6.94 13.39 12.40
C SER A 213 -7.02 13.84 13.87
N ASN A 214 -7.79 14.90 14.18
CA ASN A 214 -7.87 15.48 15.51
C ASN A 214 -8.63 14.64 16.56
N ASN A 215 -9.34 13.58 16.17
CA ASN A 215 -10.02 12.69 17.13
C ASN A 215 -9.60 11.21 16.98
N LEU A 216 -8.69 10.89 16.06
CA LEU A 216 -8.19 9.53 15.81
C LEU A 216 -7.78 8.79 17.10
N LEU A 217 -6.91 9.41 17.91
CA LEU A 217 -6.43 8.76 19.14
C LEU A 217 -7.58 8.48 20.11
N LYS A 218 -8.50 9.44 20.26
CA LYS A 218 -9.65 9.30 21.17
C LYS A 218 -10.60 8.19 20.75
N GLU A 219 -10.91 8.11 19.45
CA GLU A 219 -11.99 7.26 18.94
C GLU A 219 -11.49 5.86 18.54
N LYS A 220 -10.21 5.70 18.15
CA LYS A 220 -9.68 4.44 17.59
C LYS A 220 -8.52 3.82 18.37
N VAL A 221 -7.86 4.55 19.27
CA VAL A 221 -6.66 4.05 19.98
C VAL A 221 -6.90 3.91 21.48
N LEU A 222 -7.31 4.99 22.15
CA LEU A 222 -7.54 4.96 23.60
C LEU A 222 -8.63 4.00 24.09
N PRO A 223 -9.68 3.67 23.30
CA PRO A 223 -10.62 2.62 23.68
C PRO A 223 -9.98 1.22 23.74
N LEU A 224 -8.79 1.03 23.17
CA LEU A 224 -8.08 -0.24 23.20
C LEU A 224 -7.28 -0.47 24.50
N LEU A 225 -7.18 0.54 25.37
CA LEU A 225 -6.42 0.44 26.62
C LEU A 225 -6.96 -0.71 27.48
N GLU A 226 -6.04 -1.57 27.90
CA GLU A 226 -6.30 -2.73 28.74
C GLU A 226 -5.19 -2.85 29.79
N GLU A 227 -5.54 -3.29 30.98
CA GLU A 227 -4.59 -3.43 32.08
C GLU A 227 -3.47 -4.42 31.70
N ASN A 228 -2.21 -4.00 31.89
CA ASN A 228 -1.02 -4.80 31.59
C ASN A 228 -0.88 -5.26 30.11
N VAL A 229 -1.54 -4.57 29.17
CA VAL A 229 -1.36 -4.81 27.73
C VAL A 229 -0.92 -3.53 27.04
N PRO A 230 0.37 -3.39 26.71
CA PRO A 230 0.89 -2.18 26.07
C PRO A 230 0.29 -2.02 24.66
N ILE A 231 -0.08 -0.78 24.32
CA ILE A 231 -0.44 -0.39 22.96
C ILE A 231 0.80 0.16 22.26
N PHE A 232 1.12 -0.34 21.08
CA PHE A 232 2.07 0.27 20.16
C PHE A 232 1.29 0.99 19.07
N PHE A 233 1.28 2.31 19.10
CA PHE A 233 0.71 3.16 18.04
C PHE A 233 1.84 3.60 17.11
N ILE A 234 1.80 3.10 15.88
CA ILE A 234 2.81 3.38 14.84
C ILE A 234 2.17 4.26 13.76
N LEU A 235 2.71 5.46 13.60
CA LEU A 235 2.37 6.37 12.53
C LEU A 235 3.50 6.35 11.50
N ILE A 236 3.23 5.79 10.31
CA ILE A 236 4.14 5.83 9.17
C ILE A 236 3.75 7.03 8.32
N ASP A 237 4.68 7.97 8.13
CA ASP A 237 4.45 9.19 7.35
C ASP A 237 4.00 8.87 5.92
N ASN A 238 2.93 9.51 5.44
CA ASN A 238 2.45 9.40 4.07
C ASN A 238 2.20 7.96 3.58
N LEU A 239 1.51 7.14 4.40
CA LEU A 239 1.17 5.75 4.07
C LEU A 239 -0.28 5.66 3.58
N ARG A 240 -0.44 5.46 2.28
CA ARG A 240 -1.74 5.27 1.62
C ARG A 240 -2.31 3.86 1.86
N PHE A 241 -3.63 3.72 1.64
CA PHE A 241 -4.32 2.45 1.84
C PHE A 241 -3.82 1.34 0.90
N ASP A 242 -3.53 1.66 -0.36
CA ASP A 242 -2.96 0.72 -1.33
C ASP A 242 -1.55 0.23 -0.95
N GLN A 243 -0.72 1.11 -0.41
CA GLN A 243 0.58 0.73 0.15
C GLN A 243 0.42 -0.19 1.36
N TRP A 244 -0.52 0.12 2.27
CA TRP A 244 -0.87 -0.77 3.37
C TRP A 244 -1.26 -2.16 2.86
N LYS A 245 -2.14 -2.27 1.85
CA LYS A 245 -2.57 -3.58 1.31
C LYS A 245 -1.41 -4.42 0.77
N ILE A 246 -0.39 -3.80 0.18
CA ILE A 246 0.81 -4.53 -0.28
C ILE A 246 1.71 -4.94 0.91
N MET A 247 1.77 -4.14 1.98
CA MET A 247 2.52 -4.45 3.20
C MET A 247 1.79 -5.44 4.12
N GLN A 248 0.46 -5.53 4.03
CA GLN A 248 -0.40 -6.29 4.91
C GLN A 248 0.08 -7.74 5.15
N PRO A 249 0.50 -8.52 4.13
CA PRO A 249 0.99 -9.89 4.37
C PRO A 249 2.21 -9.93 5.31
N LEU A 250 3.12 -8.96 5.20
CA LEU A 250 4.33 -8.89 6.04
C LEU A 250 4.00 -8.60 7.51
N PHE A 251 2.89 -7.92 7.79
CA PHE A 251 2.37 -7.75 9.14
C PHE A 251 1.59 -8.99 9.61
N ALA A 252 0.79 -9.59 8.73
CA ALA A 252 0.04 -10.81 9.03
C ALA A 252 0.95 -12.00 9.37
N ASP A 253 2.21 -11.99 8.94
CA ASP A 253 3.22 -12.94 9.38
C ASP A 253 3.54 -12.82 10.88
N LEU A 254 3.54 -11.60 11.42
CA LEU A 254 3.94 -11.29 12.80
C LEU A 254 2.75 -11.16 13.77
N PHE A 255 1.63 -10.62 13.31
CA PHE A 255 0.48 -10.26 14.14
C PHE A 255 -0.83 -10.75 13.51
N LYS A 256 -1.88 -10.85 14.32
CA LYS A 256 -3.24 -11.09 13.84
C LYS A 256 -3.94 -9.76 13.60
N ILE A 257 -4.49 -9.57 12.40
CA ILE A 257 -5.29 -8.39 12.06
C ILE A 257 -6.68 -8.55 12.67
N VAL A 258 -7.05 -7.62 13.55
CA VAL A 258 -8.35 -7.60 14.25
C VAL A 258 -9.34 -6.71 13.52
N ASN A 259 -8.87 -5.56 13.05
CA ASN A 259 -9.71 -4.60 12.32
C ASN A 259 -8.88 -3.85 11.26
N GLU A 260 -9.39 -3.78 10.04
CA GLU A 260 -8.84 -3.01 8.93
C GLU A 260 -9.80 -1.88 8.56
N ASP A 261 -9.51 -0.68 9.06
CA ASP A 261 -10.39 0.47 8.96
C ASP A 261 -9.66 1.68 8.35
N SER A 262 -10.40 2.77 8.14
CA SER A 262 -9.86 4.03 7.62
C SER A 262 -10.38 5.22 8.44
N TYR A 263 -9.73 6.38 8.29
CA TYR A 263 -10.20 7.64 8.84
C TYR A 263 -9.89 8.79 7.86
N TYR A 264 -10.41 9.99 8.14
CA TYR A 264 -10.22 11.16 7.29
C TYR A 264 -9.07 12.06 7.79
N SER A 265 -8.05 12.24 6.98
CA SER A 265 -7.05 13.29 7.17
C SER A 265 -7.71 14.66 7.08
N ILE A 266 -7.42 15.54 8.03
CA ILE A 266 -7.90 16.93 7.97
C ILE A 266 -7.20 17.71 6.84
N LEU A 267 -7.78 18.84 6.45
CA LEU A 267 -7.14 19.79 5.55
C LEU A 267 -6.22 20.75 6.31
N PRO A 268 -5.11 21.21 5.70
CA PRO A 268 -4.40 20.55 4.60
C PRO A 268 -3.99 19.11 4.96
N THR A 269 -4.03 18.21 3.98
CA THR A 269 -3.52 16.83 4.09
C THR A 269 -1.99 16.82 4.10
N ALA A 270 -1.39 17.44 5.12
CA ALA A 270 0.03 17.67 5.24
C ALA A 270 0.49 17.46 6.68
N THR A 271 1.72 16.93 6.82
CA THR A 271 2.33 16.48 8.08
C THR A 271 2.16 17.47 9.22
N GLN A 272 2.46 18.75 9.00
CA GLN A 272 2.31 19.80 10.00
C GLN A 272 0.90 19.84 10.61
N TYR A 273 -0.12 19.76 9.77
CA TYR A 273 -1.51 19.97 10.17
C TYR A 273 -2.08 18.68 10.75
N CYS A 274 -2.01 17.59 10.00
CA CYS A 274 -2.59 16.31 10.38
C CYS A 274 -1.91 15.70 11.61
N ARG A 275 -0.56 15.66 11.64
CA ARG A 275 0.19 15.01 12.73
C ARG A 275 0.04 15.76 14.04
N ASN A 276 0.16 17.09 14.01
CA ASN A 276 -0.04 17.89 15.21
C ASN A 276 -1.50 17.80 15.69
N ALA A 277 -2.47 17.69 14.79
CA ALA A 277 -3.87 17.44 15.16
C ALA A 277 -4.07 16.08 15.84
N ILE A 278 -3.46 15.00 15.32
CA ILE A 278 -3.50 13.66 15.93
C ILE A 278 -3.04 13.70 17.38
N PHE A 279 -1.86 14.26 17.63
CA PHE A 279 -1.27 14.21 18.98
C PHE A 279 -1.85 15.27 19.92
N SER A 280 -2.28 16.42 19.40
CA SER A 280 -2.94 17.43 20.23
C SER A 280 -4.40 17.08 20.52
N GLY A 281 -5.07 16.27 19.71
CA GLY A 281 -6.51 16.06 19.80
C GLY A 281 -7.34 17.32 19.49
N MET A 282 -6.82 18.22 18.63
CA MET A 282 -7.38 19.55 18.33
C MET A 282 -7.25 19.88 16.84
N MET A 283 -8.10 20.78 16.34
CA MET A 283 -7.92 21.37 15.01
C MET A 283 -6.74 22.37 15.01
N PRO A 284 -6.04 22.58 13.88
CA PRO A 284 -4.89 23.47 13.77
C PRO A 284 -5.08 24.88 14.34
N SER A 285 -6.25 25.50 14.10
CA SER A 285 -6.59 26.82 14.68
C SER A 285 -6.61 26.85 16.20
N GLU A 286 -7.00 25.74 16.84
CA GLU A 286 -7.05 25.61 18.28
C GLU A 286 -5.65 25.37 18.85
N ILE A 287 -4.81 24.62 18.12
CA ILE A 287 -3.39 24.43 18.46
C ILE A 287 -2.66 25.77 18.41
N GLU A 288 -2.81 26.54 17.32
CA GLU A 288 -2.24 27.88 17.16
C GLU A 288 -2.61 28.79 18.34
N LYS A 289 -3.89 28.79 18.73
CA LYS A 289 -4.40 29.61 19.84
C LYS A 289 -3.86 29.17 21.20
N LYS A 290 -3.78 27.86 21.45
CA LYS A 290 -3.46 27.31 22.77
C LYS A 290 -1.96 27.14 23.01
N PHE A 291 -1.20 26.88 21.95
CA PHE A 291 0.24 26.65 22.00
C PHE A 291 0.98 27.57 21.02
N PRO A 292 0.86 28.91 21.16
CA PRO A 292 1.42 29.85 20.19
C PRO A 292 2.94 29.77 20.06
N ASN A 293 3.65 29.27 21.07
CA ASN A 293 5.11 29.08 21.03
C ASN A 293 5.53 27.76 20.38
N HIS A 294 4.61 26.80 20.23
CA HIS A 294 4.88 25.47 19.67
C HIS A 294 4.37 25.37 18.22
N TRP A 295 3.37 26.18 17.85
CA TRP A 295 2.87 26.28 16.49
C TRP A 295 3.70 27.27 15.67
N LYS A 296 4.07 26.87 14.45
CA LYS A 296 4.73 27.72 13.45
C LYS A 296 3.99 27.65 12.14
N ASN A 297 3.69 28.76 11.51
CA ASN A 297 3.02 28.78 10.21
C ASN A 297 3.98 28.43 9.07
N ASP A 298 3.45 28.16 7.86
CA ASP A 298 4.25 27.68 6.72
C ASP A 298 5.43 28.58 6.34
N GLU A 299 5.27 29.90 6.46
CA GLU A 299 6.28 30.91 6.12
C GLU A 299 7.36 31.07 7.21
N GLU A 300 7.14 30.52 8.41
CA GLU A 300 8.05 30.68 9.54
C GLU A 300 9.19 29.64 9.49
N GLU A 301 10.41 30.09 9.80
CA GLU A 301 11.60 29.24 9.79
C GLU A 301 11.61 28.21 10.94
N GLY A 302 12.16 27.03 10.66
CA GLY A 302 12.37 25.94 11.62
C GLY A 302 11.37 24.77 11.46
N GLY A 303 11.53 23.76 12.31
CA GLY A 303 10.69 22.56 12.28
C GLY A 303 9.26 22.83 12.75
N LYS A 304 8.30 22.28 12.02
CA LYS A 304 6.84 22.40 12.27
C LYS A 304 6.25 21.23 13.07
N ASN A 305 7.05 20.21 13.28
CA ASN A 305 6.71 18.96 13.92
C ASN A 305 7.81 18.65 14.94
N LEU A 306 7.96 19.51 15.95
CA LEU A 306 8.99 19.37 17.00
C LEU A 306 8.40 19.10 18.38
N TYR A 307 7.09 19.27 18.55
CA TYR A 307 6.41 19.32 19.85
C TYR A 307 5.25 18.34 19.96
N GLU A 308 5.25 17.28 19.14
CA GLU A 308 4.19 16.27 19.16
C GLU A 308 4.06 15.56 20.52
N GLU A 309 5.17 15.30 21.20
CA GLU A 309 5.17 14.71 22.55
C GLU A 309 4.53 15.64 23.59
N ASP A 310 4.78 16.95 23.50
CA ASP A 310 4.16 17.96 24.37
C ASP A 310 2.64 18.05 24.10
N PHE A 311 2.25 17.99 22.82
CA PHE A 311 0.86 17.95 22.43
C PHE A 311 0.15 16.71 22.97
N LEU A 312 0.78 15.53 22.86
CA LEU A 312 0.27 14.27 23.40
C LEU A 312 0.13 14.33 24.92
N SER A 313 1.15 14.83 25.61
CA SER A 313 1.14 15.03 27.06
C SER A 313 -0.04 15.92 27.50
N SER A 314 -0.22 17.04 26.81
CA SER A 314 -1.34 17.96 27.08
C SER A 314 -2.69 17.34 26.77
N PHE A 315 -2.77 16.49 25.73
CA PHE A 315 -4.00 15.79 25.34
C PHE A 315 -4.40 14.77 26.41
N MET A 316 -3.48 13.91 26.86
CA MET A 316 -3.73 12.95 27.95
C MET A 316 -4.15 13.65 29.24
N GLY A 317 -3.51 14.78 29.57
CA GLY A 317 -3.86 15.59 30.73
C GLY A 317 -5.28 16.13 30.70
N ARG A 318 -5.81 16.49 29.52
CA ARG A 318 -7.21 16.93 29.35
C ARG A 318 -8.22 15.80 29.46
N LEU A 319 -7.84 14.59 29.05
CA LEU A 319 -8.67 13.38 29.19
C LEU A 319 -8.62 12.78 30.61
N GLN A 320 -7.95 13.44 31.56
CA GLN A 320 -7.75 12.95 32.93
C GLN A 320 -7.04 11.59 32.99
N LYS A 321 -6.23 11.27 31.97
CA LYS A 321 -5.39 10.05 31.91
C LYS A 321 -3.95 10.33 32.31
N LYS A 322 -3.73 11.12 33.37
CA LYS A 322 -2.39 11.57 33.78
C LYS A 322 -1.51 10.44 34.34
N ASP A 323 -2.14 9.39 34.86
CA ASP A 323 -1.44 8.24 35.45
C ASP A 323 -1.01 7.22 34.38
N LEU A 324 -1.44 7.42 33.12
CA LEU A 324 -1.08 6.56 32.00
C LEU A 324 0.39 6.80 31.63
N LYS A 325 1.20 5.74 31.70
CA LYS A 325 2.60 5.79 31.33
C LYS A 325 2.73 5.64 29.82
N PHE A 326 3.27 6.65 29.14
CA PHE A 326 3.50 6.58 27.70
C PHE A 326 4.90 7.01 27.30
N SER A 327 5.30 6.64 26.09
CA SER A 327 6.51 7.15 25.44
C SER A 327 6.20 7.67 24.05
N TYR A 328 7.02 8.62 23.59
CA TYR A 328 7.00 9.10 22.21
C TYR A 328 8.39 8.87 21.58
N THR A 329 8.44 8.25 20.41
CA THR A 329 9.69 7.98 19.68
C THR A 329 9.52 8.40 18.23
N LYS A 330 10.38 9.34 17.79
CA LYS A 330 10.42 9.80 16.40
C LYS A 330 11.64 9.22 15.70
N VAL A 331 11.43 8.61 14.55
CA VAL A 331 12.48 7.98 13.75
C VAL A 331 12.56 8.69 12.40
N VAL A 332 13.60 9.51 12.23
CA VAL A 332 13.90 10.24 10.98
C VAL A 332 15.24 9.82 10.39
N THR A 333 16.07 9.09 11.15
CA THR A 333 17.37 8.58 10.73
C THR A 333 17.52 7.07 10.93
N ASN A 334 18.46 6.46 10.20
CA ASN A 334 18.85 5.06 10.40
C ASN A 334 19.39 4.80 11.83
N HIS A 335 20.07 5.77 12.44
CA HIS A 335 20.58 5.63 13.81
C HIS A 335 19.44 5.50 14.83
N GLU A 336 18.43 6.37 14.75
CA GLU A 336 17.24 6.29 15.61
C GLU A 336 16.46 5.00 15.37
N ALA A 337 16.41 4.52 14.13
CA ALA A 337 15.76 3.27 13.78
C ALA A 337 16.45 2.06 14.44
N GLN A 338 17.78 2.03 14.47
CA GLN A 338 18.56 1.01 15.19
C GLN A 338 18.41 1.14 16.70
N HIS A 339 18.36 2.37 17.22
CA HIS A 339 18.08 2.62 18.63
C HIS A 339 16.72 2.06 19.05
N LEU A 340 15.67 2.24 18.24
CA LEU A 340 14.36 1.65 18.45
C LEU A 340 14.44 0.11 18.53
N VAL A 341 15.17 -0.54 17.61
CA VAL A 341 15.37 -2.00 17.64
C VAL A 341 16.01 -2.46 18.95
N GLY A 342 16.94 -1.69 19.50
CA GLY A 342 17.60 -1.97 20.78
C GLY A 342 16.65 -1.89 21.98
N HIS A 343 15.79 -0.88 22.01
CA HIS A 343 15.01 -0.49 23.20
C HIS A 343 13.52 -0.88 23.16
N ILE A 344 13.03 -1.49 22.07
CA ILE A 344 11.60 -1.80 21.93
C ILE A 344 11.04 -2.74 23.01
N HIS A 345 11.89 -3.55 23.65
CA HIS A 345 11.46 -4.37 24.79
C HIS A 345 11.18 -3.53 26.04
N ASP A 346 11.95 -2.47 26.29
CA ASP A 346 11.78 -1.61 27.47
C ASP A 346 10.43 -0.86 27.41
N MET A 347 9.95 -0.62 26.19
CA MET A 347 8.66 0.01 25.88
C MET A 347 7.46 -0.86 26.30
N LEU A 348 7.63 -2.17 26.55
CA LEU A 348 6.57 -3.03 27.07
C LEU A 348 6.09 -2.61 28.47
N ASN A 349 6.88 -1.80 29.19
CA ASN A 349 6.53 -1.29 30.52
C ASN A 349 5.65 -0.04 30.50
N ASN A 350 5.16 0.39 29.32
CA ASN A 350 4.29 1.55 29.14
C ASN A 350 2.88 1.09 28.75
N ASP A 351 1.86 1.86 29.08
CA ASP A 351 0.49 1.60 28.63
C ASP A 351 0.31 1.96 27.14
N LEU A 352 0.98 3.03 26.69
CA LEU A 352 0.95 3.52 25.31
C LEU A 352 2.35 3.88 24.81
N ASN A 353 2.72 3.33 23.67
CA ASN A 353 3.97 3.64 22.99
C ASN A 353 3.64 4.27 21.64
N VAL A 354 4.03 5.51 21.42
CA VAL A 354 3.89 6.20 20.13
C VAL A 354 5.21 6.14 19.38
N ILE A 355 5.18 5.62 18.15
CA ILE A 355 6.31 5.56 17.24
C ILE A 355 5.92 6.29 15.95
N VAL A 356 6.60 7.38 15.64
CA VAL A 356 6.44 8.12 14.38
C VAL A 356 7.62 7.80 13.47
N TYR A 357 7.34 7.31 12.27
CA TYR A 357 8.34 6.82 11.34
C TYR A 357 8.28 7.57 10.02
N ASN A 358 9.30 8.40 9.76
CA ASN A 358 9.41 9.20 8.54
C ASN A 358 10.23 8.45 7.49
N PHE A 359 9.60 7.48 6.81
CA PHE A 359 10.35 6.60 5.92
C PHE A 359 10.93 7.33 4.69
N VAL A 360 10.22 8.35 4.17
CA VAL A 360 10.70 9.15 3.04
C VAL A 360 12.00 9.88 3.39
N ASP A 361 12.09 10.48 4.58
CA ASP A 361 13.30 11.16 5.06
C ASP A 361 14.49 10.17 5.19
N MET A 362 14.20 8.91 5.54
CA MET A 362 15.23 7.86 5.61
C MET A 362 15.67 7.33 4.25
N LEU A 363 14.81 7.40 3.24
CA LEU A 363 15.13 7.04 1.86
C LEU A 363 15.80 8.20 1.09
N SER A 364 15.86 9.39 1.69
CA SER A 364 16.37 10.60 1.04
C SER A 364 17.24 11.45 1.95
N HIS A 365 18.54 11.18 1.93
CA HIS A 365 19.56 11.97 2.63
C HIS A 365 20.30 12.95 1.71
N SER A 366 20.15 12.81 0.39
CA SER A 366 20.76 13.69 -0.60
C SER A 366 19.83 14.00 -1.78
N ARG A 367 20.12 15.11 -2.51
CA ARG A 367 19.39 15.46 -3.75
C ARG A 367 19.46 14.35 -4.80
N THR A 368 20.60 13.68 -4.90
CA THR A 368 20.82 12.56 -5.82
C THR A 368 19.96 11.34 -5.46
N GLU A 369 19.80 11.02 -4.17
CA GLU A 369 18.90 9.95 -3.72
C GLU A 369 17.44 10.27 -4.00
N LEU A 370 17.03 11.54 -3.87
CA LEU A 370 15.69 11.99 -4.25
C LEU A 370 15.42 11.83 -5.75
N GLU A 371 16.42 12.03 -6.61
CA GLU A 371 16.26 11.83 -8.06
C GLU A 371 16.12 10.35 -8.42
N VAL A 372 16.92 9.47 -7.80
CA VAL A 372 16.78 8.01 -7.97
C VAL A 372 15.43 7.52 -7.44
N MET A 373 15.00 8.00 -6.27
CA MET A 373 13.68 7.69 -5.71
C MET A 373 12.56 8.14 -6.65
N LYS A 374 12.66 9.33 -7.26
CA LYS A 374 11.69 9.81 -8.24
C LYS A 374 11.64 8.95 -9.49
N GLU A 375 12.78 8.41 -9.94
CA GLU A 375 12.84 7.51 -11.09
C GLU A 375 12.18 6.15 -10.76
N LEU A 376 12.48 5.58 -9.60
CA LEU A 376 11.93 4.29 -9.17
C LEU A 376 10.46 4.37 -8.73
N ALA A 377 10.03 5.51 -8.17
CA ALA A 377 8.66 5.80 -7.74
C ALA A 377 7.91 6.69 -8.74
N GLY A 378 8.21 6.56 -10.04
CA GLY A 378 7.63 7.40 -11.10
C GLY A 378 6.15 7.15 -11.37
N ASP A 379 5.59 6.08 -10.82
CA ASP A 379 4.18 5.71 -10.91
C ASP A 379 3.69 5.01 -9.62
N GLU A 380 2.40 4.68 -9.59
CA GLU A 380 1.73 4.03 -8.45
C GLU A 380 2.35 2.64 -8.14
N ILE A 381 2.75 1.89 -9.17
CA ILE A 381 3.31 0.53 -9.03
C ILE A 381 4.68 0.60 -8.35
N GLY A 382 5.56 1.47 -8.89
CA GLY A 382 6.89 1.71 -8.38
C GLY A 382 6.86 2.22 -6.94
N TYR A 383 5.94 3.15 -6.64
CA TYR A 383 5.81 3.70 -5.29
C TYR A 383 5.38 2.65 -4.26
N ARG A 384 4.42 1.78 -4.61
CA ARG A 384 4.05 0.64 -3.75
C ARG A 384 5.18 -0.36 -3.59
N SER A 385 5.89 -0.68 -4.67
CA SER A 385 7.02 -1.62 -4.67
C SER A 385 8.15 -1.17 -3.72
N ILE A 386 8.53 0.11 -3.79
CA ILE A 386 9.54 0.69 -2.89
C ILE A 386 9.07 0.63 -1.44
N THR A 387 7.81 0.99 -1.18
CA THR A 387 7.26 0.98 0.18
C THR A 387 7.28 -0.42 0.78
N LYS A 388 6.89 -1.44 0.00
CA LYS A 388 6.97 -2.84 0.41
C LYS A 388 8.40 -3.27 0.71
N SER A 389 9.31 -3.01 -0.23
CA SER A 389 10.73 -3.37 -0.12
C SER A 389 11.38 -2.71 1.10
N TRP A 390 11.11 -1.41 1.30
CA TRP A 390 11.54 -0.69 2.49
C TRP A 390 11.08 -1.39 3.77
N PHE A 391 9.77 -1.66 3.91
CA PHE A 391 9.26 -2.27 5.14
C PHE A 391 9.86 -3.67 5.36
N GLU A 392 9.94 -4.48 4.31
CA GLU A 392 10.48 -5.84 4.35
C GLU A 392 11.90 -5.91 4.92
N HIS A 393 12.72 -4.89 4.64
CA HIS A 393 14.09 -4.76 5.11
C HIS A 393 14.29 -3.72 6.22
N SER A 394 13.20 -3.13 6.73
CA SER A 394 13.27 -2.03 7.69
C SER A 394 13.69 -2.46 9.10
N SER A 395 14.32 -1.54 9.82
CA SER A 395 14.54 -1.68 11.26
C SER A 395 13.21 -1.71 12.03
N LEU A 396 12.16 -1.07 11.49
CA LEU A 396 10.81 -1.14 12.08
C LEU A 396 10.29 -2.58 12.13
N LYS A 397 10.38 -3.34 11.03
CA LYS A 397 9.98 -4.76 11.00
C LYS A 397 10.84 -5.60 11.96
N GLN A 398 12.13 -5.32 12.06
CA GLN A 398 13.02 -5.99 13.01
C GLN A 398 12.62 -5.72 14.47
N ALA A 399 12.29 -4.47 14.79
CA ALA A 399 11.82 -4.09 16.12
C ALA A 399 10.48 -4.77 16.45
N LEU A 400 9.52 -4.73 15.52
CA LEU A 400 8.22 -5.39 15.68
C LEU A 400 8.34 -6.90 15.91
N ARG A 401 9.24 -7.57 15.17
CA ARG A 401 9.52 -9.01 15.34
C ARG A 401 9.98 -9.35 16.76
N LYS A 402 10.69 -8.44 17.44
CA LYS A 402 11.17 -8.65 18.81
C LYS A 402 10.06 -8.65 19.86
N ILE A 403 8.90 -8.05 19.56
CA ILE A 403 7.76 -7.98 20.48
C ILE A 403 6.55 -8.78 20.00
N ALA A 404 6.67 -9.49 18.87
CA ALA A 404 5.56 -10.22 18.24
C ALA A 404 5.03 -11.39 19.10
N ASP A 405 5.88 -11.97 19.95
CA ASP A 405 5.53 -13.05 20.87
C ASP A 405 4.99 -12.55 22.23
N LYS A 406 4.90 -11.23 22.43
CA LYS A 406 4.42 -10.62 23.68
C LYS A 406 2.96 -10.22 23.54
N LYS A 407 2.21 -10.29 24.64
CA LYS A 407 0.81 -9.83 24.69
C LYS A 407 0.75 -8.32 24.52
N ILE A 408 0.53 -7.85 23.30
CA ILE A 408 0.48 -6.42 22.94
C ILE A 408 -0.72 -6.14 22.04
N LYS A 409 -1.11 -4.86 21.96
CA LYS A 409 -1.96 -4.34 20.90
C LYS A 409 -1.13 -3.45 19.98
N LEU A 410 -1.35 -3.55 18.68
CA LEU A 410 -0.64 -2.77 17.68
C LEU A 410 -1.65 -1.99 16.84
N VAL A 411 -1.43 -0.69 16.69
CA VAL A 411 -2.20 0.17 15.79
C VAL A 411 -1.24 0.77 14.76
N ILE A 412 -1.54 0.59 13.46
CA ILE A 412 -0.76 1.20 12.38
C ILE A 412 -1.63 2.18 11.63
N THR A 413 -1.09 3.36 11.39
CA THR A 413 -1.77 4.42 10.66
C THR A 413 -0.78 5.39 10.03
N THR A 414 -1.28 6.49 9.52
CA THR A 414 -0.52 7.60 8.94
C THR A 414 -1.14 8.93 9.36
N ASP A 415 -0.56 10.04 8.95
CA ASP A 415 -1.12 11.38 9.09
C ASP A 415 -1.90 11.83 7.85
N HIS A 416 -1.43 11.50 6.65
CA HIS A 416 -2.11 11.73 5.38
C HIS A 416 -1.62 10.75 4.31
N GLY A 417 -2.23 10.79 3.13
CA GLY A 417 -1.66 10.12 1.95
C GLY A 417 -1.12 11.12 0.93
N SER A 418 -1.08 10.71 -0.33
CA SER A 418 -0.56 11.50 -1.44
C SER A 418 -1.17 11.07 -2.78
N VAL A 419 -1.13 11.97 -3.75
CA VAL A 419 -1.60 11.71 -5.11
C VAL A 419 -0.53 12.10 -6.13
N GLN A 420 -0.45 11.34 -7.21
CA GLN A 420 0.40 11.69 -8.34
C GLN A 420 -0.23 12.85 -9.13
N VAL A 421 0.44 14.00 -9.16
CA VAL A 421 -0.13 15.21 -9.77
C VAL A 421 0.06 15.26 -11.28
N ARG A 422 -0.98 15.67 -12.02
CA ARG A 422 -0.97 15.68 -13.49
C ARG A 422 -1.50 16.98 -14.07
N THR A 423 -2.51 17.58 -13.45
CA THR A 423 -3.22 18.75 -14.00
C THR A 423 -2.74 20.06 -13.36
N PRO A 424 -2.05 20.96 -14.09
CA PRO A 424 -1.59 22.21 -13.51
C PRO A 424 -2.72 23.24 -13.43
N TYR A 425 -2.86 23.88 -12.28
CA TYR A 425 -3.77 24.98 -12.01
C TYR A 425 -2.99 26.26 -11.71
N LYS A 426 -3.42 27.37 -12.32
CA LYS A 426 -2.78 28.67 -12.08
C LYS A 426 -3.27 29.26 -10.77
N VAL A 427 -2.32 29.69 -9.94
CA VAL A 427 -2.57 30.48 -8.74
C VAL A 427 -1.63 31.68 -8.70
N VAL A 428 -2.16 32.85 -8.35
CA VAL A 428 -1.37 34.05 -8.11
C VAL A 428 -1.51 34.41 -6.63
N GLY A 429 -0.38 34.64 -5.97
CA GLY A 429 -0.29 35.09 -4.60
C GLY A 429 0.85 36.07 -4.42
N ASP A 430 0.97 36.63 -3.23
CA ASP A 430 2.10 37.46 -2.85
C ASP A 430 3.34 36.61 -2.50
N LYS A 431 4.44 37.27 -2.10
CA LYS A 431 5.69 36.59 -1.70
C LYS A 431 5.58 35.78 -0.41
N GLN A 432 4.53 35.99 0.38
CA GLN A 432 4.27 35.30 1.65
C GLN A 432 3.27 34.14 1.45
N THR A 433 3.07 33.73 0.20
CA THR A 433 2.20 32.61 -0.14
C THR A 433 3.02 31.33 -0.14
N THR A 434 2.46 30.29 0.47
CA THR A 434 3.18 29.03 0.72
C THR A 434 3.74 28.39 -0.54
N SER A 435 4.81 27.60 -0.40
CA SER A 435 5.44 26.90 -1.53
C SER A 435 4.75 25.57 -1.90
N ASN A 436 3.95 24.98 -1.00
CA ASN A 436 3.26 23.70 -1.23
C ASN A 436 2.43 23.70 -2.53
N LEU A 437 2.42 22.60 -3.27
CA LEU A 437 1.79 22.51 -4.59
C LEU A 437 0.32 22.10 -4.55
N ARG A 438 -0.16 21.55 -3.44
CA ARG A 438 -1.52 21.05 -3.28
C ARG A 438 -2.40 21.97 -2.46
N TYR A 439 -1.82 22.84 -1.64
CA TYR A 439 -2.54 23.96 -1.04
C TYR A 439 -1.71 25.24 -1.08
N LYS A 440 -2.41 26.38 -1.10
CA LYS A 440 -1.82 27.69 -0.86
C LYS A 440 -2.56 28.38 0.27
N HIS A 441 -1.82 29.05 1.14
CA HIS A 441 -2.41 30.08 1.98
C HIS A 441 -1.68 31.40 1.79
N GLY A 442 -2.40 32.51 1.88
CA GLY A 442 -1.82 33.83 1.66
C GLY A 442 -2.88 34.92 1.60
N ARG A 443 -2.44 36.15 1.37
CA ARG A 443 -3.34 37.29 1.14
C ARG A 443 -3.58 37.43 -0.37
N ASN A 444 -4.78 37.88 -0.75
CA ASN A 444 -5.12 38.25 -2.13
C ASN A 444 -4.86 37.14 -3.17
N LEU A 445 -5.10 35.88 -2.81
CA LEU A 445 -4.96 34.76 -3.75
C LEU A 445 -5.95 34.91 -4.92
N ASN A 446 -5.45 34.79 -6.14
CA ASN A 446 -6.25 34.77 -7.36
C ASN A 446 -6.09 33.42 -8.06
N PHE A 447 -7.21 32.77 -8.36
CA PHE A 447 -7.30 31.39 -8.84
C PHE A 447 -8.65 31.18 -9.52
N ASN A 448 -8.76 30.10 -10.29
CA ASN A 448 -10.05 29.65 -10.81
C ASN A 448 -10.80 28.84 -9.74
N VAL A 449 -12.00 29.29 -9.37
CA VAL A 449 -12.82 28.66 -8.32
C VAL A 449 -13.23 27.22 -8.65
N LYS A 450 -13.25 26.84 -9.94
CA LYS A 450 -13.57 25.46 -10.37
C LYS A 450 -12.44 24.45 -10.14
N ASP A 451 -11.24 24.94 -9.86
CA ASP A 451 -10.02 24.14 -9.76
C ASP A 451 -9.60 23.92 -8.30
N VAL A 452 -10.24 24.61 -7.34
CA VAL A 452 -9.85 24.57 -5.93
C VAL A 452 -11.03 24.57 -4.97
N LEU A 453 -10.85 23.98 -3.80
CA LEU A 453 -11.68 24.25 -2.62
C LEU A 453 -11.07 25.43 -1.87
N ALA A 454 -11.85 26.49 -1.63
CA ALA A 454 -11.34 27.74 -1.05
C ALA A 454 -12.07 28.11 0.25
N PHE A 455 -11.32 28.43 1.30
CA PHE A 455 -11.84 29.04 2.53
C PHE A 455 -11.32 30.46 2.66
N LYS A 456 -12.23 31.43 2.49
CA LYS A 456 -11.93 32.86 2.65
C LYS A 456 -11.67 33.23 4.12
N ASN A 457 -12.33 32.53 5.04
CA ASN A 457 -12.09 32.62 6.48
C ASN A 457 -11.58 31.25 6.98
N PRO A 458 -10.25 31.09 7.15
CA PRO A 458 -9.65 29.80 7.48
C PRO A 458 -10.18 29.19 8.79
N ARG A 459 -10.56 30.03 9.76
CA ARG A 459 -11.03 29.57 11.07
C ARG A 459 -12.34 28.78 10.99
N ASP A 460 -13.18 29.04 10.00
CA ASP A 460 -14.42 28.29 9.79
C ASP A 460 -14.13 26.82 9.42
N ALA A 461 -12.98 26.56 8.79
CA ALA A 461 -12.49 25.23 8.45
C ALA A 461 -11.55 24.62 9.51
N GLY A 462 -11.44 25.26 10.69
CA GLY A 462 -10.52 24.85 11.75
C GLY A 462 -9.04 25.13 11.46
N LEU A 463 -8.73 25.97 10.47
CA LEU A 463 -7.37 26.29 10.02
C LEU A 463 -6.79 27.54 10.72
N PRO A 464 -5.46 27.61 10.90
CA PRO A 464 -4.81 28.78 11.47
C PRO A 464 -5.06 30.02 10.61
N SER A 465 -4.92 31.19 11.22
CA SER A 465 -5.05 32.46 10.52
C SER A 465 -3.86 33.36 10.85
N PRO A 466 -2.73 33.18 10.16
CA PRO A 466 -1.49 33.92 10.44
C PRO A 466 -1.68 35.43 10.25
N ASN A 467 -2.61 35.84 9.38
CA ASN A 467 -2.91 37.21 9.06
C ASN A 467 -4.42 37.46 9.00
N VAL A 468 -4.84 38.70 9.30
CA VAL A 468 -6.25 39.15 9.37
C VAL A 468 -7.05 38.94 8.06
N ASN A 469 -6.38 38.68 6.93
CA ASN A 469 -6.99 38.42 5.61
C ASN A 469 -6.40 37.19 4.91
N SER A 470 -5.89 36.21 5.65
CA SER A 470 -5.42 34.95 5.05
C SER A 470 -6.60 34.16 4.49
N SER A 471 -6.46 33.62 3.28
CA SER A 471 -7.33 32.56 2.75
C SER A 471 -6.52 31.29 2.53
N PHE A 472 -7.21 30.14 2.52
CA PHE A 472 -6.64 28.86 2.10
C PHE A 472 -7.33 28.38 0.83
N VAL A 473 -6.55 27.80 -0.08
CA VAL A 473 -7.05 27.09 -1.26
C VAL A 473 -6.38 25.73 -1.37
N PHE A 474 -7.16 24.73 -1.78
CA PHE A 474 -6.76 23.34 -1.90
C PHE A 474 -7.01 22.87 -3.32
N ALA A 475 -6.02 22.28 -3.97
CA ALA A 475 -6.18 21.67 -5.29
C ALA A 475 -7.11 20.46 -5.22
N LYS A 476 -7.96 20.33 -6.23
CA LYS A 476 -8.81 19.15 -6.42
C LYS A 476 -8.07 18.01 -7.12
N GLU A 477 -8.52 16.77 -6.89
CA GLU A 477 -8.18 15.60 -7.72
C GLU A 477 -6.65 15.44 -7.89
N ASP A 478 -6.13 15.29 -9.10
CA ASP A 478 -4.69 15.22 -9.40
C ASP A 478 -4.05 16.59 -9.70
N GLY A 479 -4.75 17.66 -9.33
CA GLY A 479 -4.37 19.03 -9.65
C GLY A 479 -3.21 19.60 -8.83
N TYR A 480 -2.43 20.53 -9.38
CA TYR A 480 -1.37 21.18 -8.60
C TYR A 480 -1.21 22.66 -8.96
N LEU A 481 -0.95 23.47 -7.94
CA LEU A 481 -0.99 24.92 -7.97
C LEU A 481 0.37 25.49 -8.39
N CYS A 482 0.43 25.98 -9.62
CA CYS A 482 1.63 26.61 -10.20
C CYS A 482 1.47 28.12 -10.31
N TYR A 483 2.54 28.84 -9.96
CA TYR A 483 2.65 30.27 -10.22
C TYR A 483 2.83 30.56 -11.73
N PRO A 484 2.33 31.70 -12.23
CA PRO A 484 2.51 32.07 -13.65
C PRO A 484 3.97 32.29 -14.05
N ASN A 485 4.82 32.67 -13.10
CA ASN A 485 6.24 32.91 -13.36
C ASN A 485 6.95 31.58 -13.61
N ASN A 486 7.64 31.45 -14.76
CA ASN A 486 8.24 30.20 -15.22
C ASN A 486 7.25 29.01 -15.24
N TYR A 487 5.97 29.28 -15.54
CA TYR A 487 4.89 28.29 -15.48
C TYR A 487 5.26 26.97 -16.18
N ASN A 488 5.68 27.03 -17.44
CA ASN A 488 6.01 25.82 -18.22
C ASN A 488 7.14 24.99 -17.61
N TYR A 489 8.13 25.63 -16.98
CA TYR A 489 9.21 24.93 -16.29
C TYR A 489 8.65 24.16 -15.09
N TYR A 490 7.91 24.84 -14.20
CA TYR A 490 7.36 24.20 -12.99
C TYR A 490 6.30 23.14 -13.29
N VAL A 491 5.49 23.36 -14.32
CA VAL A 491 4.54 22.35 -14.83
C VAL A 491 5.29 21.07 -15.21
N ASN A 492 6.32 21.17 -16.04
CA ASN A 492 7.08 19.99 -16.45
C ASN A 492 7.88 19.37 -15.29
N TYR A 493 8.37 20.19 -14.36
CA TYR A 493 9.17 19.73 -13.24
C TYR A 493 8.36 18.94 -12.20
N PHE A 494 7.11 19.31 -11.96
CA PHE A 494 6.27 18.67 -10.93
C PHE A 494 5.25 17.67 -11.48
N LYS A 495 4.98 17.67 -12.79
CA LYS A 495 4.10 16.67 -13.40
C LYS A 495 4.60 15.25 -13.09
N ASN A 496 3.66 14.36 -12.78
CA ASN A 496 3.88 12.97 -12.38
C ASN A 496 4.63 12.76 -11.06
N THR A 497 4.81 13.81 -10.25
CA THR A 497 5.35 13.66 -8.89
C THR A 497 4.23 13.39 -7.88
N PHE A 498 4.53 12.62 -6.83
CA PHE A 498 3.61 12.46 -5.70
C PHE A 498 3.64 13.71 -4.83
N GLN A 499 2.45 14.27 -4.56
CA GLN A 499 2.28 15.45 -3.72
C GLN A 499 1.12 15.22 -2.74
N HIS A 500 1.08 16.03 -1.69
CA HIS A 500 0.05 15.97 -0.67
C HIS A 500 -0.31 17.39 -0.19
N GLY A 501 -1.47 17.52 0.42
CA GLY A 501 -1.99 18.78 0.98
C GLY A 501 -3.33 19.23 0.40
N GLY A 502 -3.84 18.53 -0.63
CA GLY A 502 -5.06 18.86 -1.36
C GLY A 502 -6.23 17.95 -0.99
N VAL A 503 -7.18 17.83 -1.93
CA VAL A 503 -8.38 17.02 -1.78
C VAL A 503 -8.41 15.93 -2.85
N SER A 504 -8.08 14.71 -2.45
CA SER A 504 -8.28 13.47 -3.20
C SER A 504 -8.61 12.32 -2.25
N LEU A 505 -9.14 11.22 -2.78
CA LEU A 505 -9.39 10.00 -2.02
C LEU A 505 -8.11 9.49 -1.35
N GLU A 506 -7.02 9.46 -2.12
CA GLU A 506 -5.70 8.97 -1.69
C GLU A 506 -5.05 9.85 -0.63
N GLU A 507 -5.30 11.16 -0.64
CA GLU A 507 -4.77 12.08 0.37
C GLU A 507 -5.58 12.03 1.68
N MET A 508 -6.92 11.96 1.57
CA MET A 508 -7.82 12.15 2.70
C MET A 508 -8.26 10.86 3.38
N ILE A 509 -8.49 9.76 2.66
CA ILE A 509 -8.96 8.51 3.28
C ILE A 509 -7.75 7.60 3.51
N VAL A 510 -7.36 7.46 4.77
CA VAL A 510 -6.09 6.83 5.13
C VAL A 510 -6.27 5.67 6.12
N PRO A 511 -5.38 4.65 6.11
CA PRO A 511 -5.57 3.43 6.89
C PRO A 511 -5.42 3.66 8.40
N VAL A 512 -6.23 2.95 9.19
CA VAL A 512 -6.01 2.70 10.61
C VAL A 512 -6.29 1.22 10.91
N ILE A 513 -5.24 0.50 11.23
CA ILE A 513 -5.26 -0.96 11.34
C ILE A 513 -5.01 -1.35 12.79
N GLN A 514 -5.88 -2.18 13.34
CA GLN A 514 -5.72 -2.73 14.68
C GLN A 514 -5.31 -4.20 14.58
N MET A 515 -4.29 -4.55 15.34
CA MET A 515 -3.68 -5.86 15.38
C MET A 515 -3.41 -6.28 16.83
N GLU A 516 -3.28 -7.58 17.03
CA GLU A 516 -2.90 -8.20 18.30
C GLU A 516 -1.82 -9.26 18.07
N SER A 517 -1.08 -9.61 19.13
CA SER A 517 -0.17 -10.74 19.11
C SER A 517 -0.91 -12.04 18.78
N LYS A 518 -0.24 -12.95 18.05
CA LYS A 518 -0.82 -14.25 17.63
C LYS A 518 -1.03 -15.21 18.78
#